data_AF-M0ZP66-F1
#
_entry.id   AF-M0ZP66-F1
#
_cell.length_a   1.000
_cell.length_b   1.000
_cell.length_c   1.000
_cell.angle_alpha   90.00
_cell.angle_beta   90.00
_cell.angle_gamma   90.00
#
_symmetry.space_group_name_H-M   'P 1'
#
loop_
_entity.id
_entity.type
_entity.pdbx_description
1 polymer ?
#
loop_
_entity_poly.entity_id
_entity_poly.type
_entity_poly.pdbx_seq_one_letter_code
_entity_poly.pdbx_strand_id
1 'polypeptide(L)'
;MPDISNNVYLEAAKLDYNKCQSQHQFEWTIIQEWFTQCNFQHFGISKKELLEDYFLGATSIFEVERSRERLAWAKSLIMCKMITSYFTQEKPTTSTKNSNETRQMLLNNLLKFLHQLSEETYETLGKDIHLQLHSAWGTWLMCVGEEKTACQIEAELLVRTINLCGGHMVDDEIISSTDYKNISKVTNKVCFKLQNRKVSGCINCKENHNEVELEMKEVVKLVLDSSSCGINKDMKNTFLAVAKSFYYIAHVTEELLNFHISKVLFEPLEYDS
;
A
#
# COMPACT_ATOMS: atom_id res chain seq x y z
N MET A 1 25.96 -3.15 30.51
CA MET A 1 24.83 -4.01 30.92
C MET A 1 24.75 -5.15 29.90
N PRO A 2 25.24 -6.36 30.22
CA PRO A 2 25.33 -7.47 29.27
C PRO A 2 23.96 -7.92 28.73
N ASP A 3 22.90 -7.79 29.51
CA ASP A 3 21.54 -8.11 29.06
C ASP A 3 20.92 -7.06 28.13
N ILE A 4 21.61 -5.93 27.89
CA ILE A 4 21.15 -4.85 27.01
C ILE A 4 22.04 -4.74 25.77
N SER A 5 23.35 -4.84 25.94
CA SER A 5 24.34 -4.75 24.86
C SER A 5 25.17 -6.02 24.84
N ASN A 6 24.88 -6.90 23.89
CA ASN A 6 25.62 -8.14 23.66
C ASN A 6 25.61 -8.52 22.18
N ASN A 7 26.62 -9.30 21.80
CA ASN A 7 26.80 -9.75 20.42
C ASN A 7 25.76 -10.79 20.00
N VAL A 8 25.14 -11.52 20.92
CA VAL A 8 24.10 -12.50 20.58
C VAL A 8 22.90 -11.81 19.95
N TYR A 9 22.44 -10.69 20.51
CA TYR A 9 21.35 -9.90 19.95
C TYR A 9 21.73 -9.25 18.62
N LEU A 10 22.97 -8.75 18.49
CA LEU A 10 23.45 -8.16 17.24
C LEU A 10 23.48 -9.21 16.11
N GLU A 11 24.06 -10.38 16.35
CA GLU A 11 24.14 -11.44 15.34
C GLU A 11 22.76 -12.01 14.99
N ALA A 12 21.88 -12.18 15.98
CA ALA A 12 20.49 -12.56 15.73
C ALA A 12 19.76 -11.53 14.85
N ALA A 13 19.95 -10.24 15.12
CA ALA A 13 19.35 -9.17 14.33
C ALA A 13 19.88 -9.14 12.88
N LYS A 14 21.20 -9.32 12.69
CA LYS A 14 21.80 -9.42 11.35
C LYS A 14 21.23 -10.59 10.54
N LEU A 15 21.13 -11.77 11.17
CA LEU A 15 20.59 -12.97 10.54
C LEU A 15 19.13 -12.82 10.14
N ASP A 16 18.30 -12.30 11.05
CA ASP A 16 16.87 -12.10 10.79
C ASP A 16 16.63 -11.04 9.70
N TYR A 17 17.39 -9.94 9.73
CA TYR A 17 17.35 -8.90 8.71
C TYR A 17 17.72 -9.45 7.33
N ASN A 18 18.84 -10.16 7.20
CA ASN A 18 19.30 -10.72 5.93
C ASN A 18 18.32 -11.78 5.39
N LYS A 19 17.66 -12.54 6.27
CA LYS A 19 16.60 -13.48 5.90
C LYS A 19 15.39 -12.76 5.31
N CYS A 20 14.91 -11.70 5.96
CA CYS A 20 13.80 -10.90 5.43
C CYS A 20 14.19 -10.23 4.10
N GLN A 21 15.37 -9.62 4.01
CA GLN A 21 15.86 -8.99 2.78
C GLN A 21 15.94 -9.99 1.62
N SER A 22 16.44 -11.20 1.86
CA SER A 22 16.50 -12.26 0.84
C SER A 22 15.11 -12.64 0.31
N GLN A 23 14.12 -12.74 1.21
CA GLN A 23 12.72 -12.95 0.83
C GLN A 23 12.18 -11.78 0.00
N HIS A 24 12.50 -10.55 0.39
CA HIS A 24 12.05 -9.36 -0.34
C HIS A 24 12.66 -9.26 -1.74
N GLN A 25 13.92 -9.67 -1.93
CA GLN A 25 14.54 -9.73 -3.26
C GLN A 25 13.90 -10.79 -4.16
N PHE A 26 13.52 -11.93 -3.60
CA PHE A 26 12.78 -12.97 -4.33
C PHE A 26 11.41 -12.45 -4.77
N GLU A 27 10.66 -11.83 -3.86
CA GLU A 27 9.39 -11.17 -4.15
C GLU A 27 9.52 -10.06 -5.20
N TRP A 28 10.59 -9.26 -5.13
CA TRP A 28 10.90 -8.23 -6.12
C TRP A 28 11.08 -8.82 -7.53
N THR A 29 11.62 -10.03 -7.65
CA THR A 29 11.73 -10.73 -8.94
C THR A 29 10.35 -11.10 -9.47
N ILE A 30 9.51 -11.71 -8.62
CA ILE A 30 8.15 -12.13 -8.98
C ILE A 30 7.27 -10.94 -9.39
N ILE A 31 7.30 -9.85 -8.63
CA ILE A 31 6.43 -8.70 -8.89
C ILE A 31 6.82 -7.97 -10.19
N GLN A 32 8.10 -8.01 -10.58
CA GLN A 32 8.53 -7.48 -11.88
C GLN A 32 8.01 -8.30 -13.06
N GLU A 33 7.96 -9.63 -12.94
CA GLU A 33 7.38 -10.50 -13.96
C GLU A 33 5.88 -10.20 -14.14
N TRP A 34 5.15 -10.13 -13.03
CA TRP A 34 3.75 -9.69 -13.01
C TRP A 34 3.57 -8.33 -13.69
N PHE A 35 4.45 -7.38 -13.39
CA PHE A 35 4.38 -6.03 -13.96
C PHE A 35 4.52 -6.03 -15.49
N THR A 36 5.47 -6.82 -16.01
CA THR A 36 5.67 -6.97 -17.45
C THR A 36 4.50 -7.71 -18.11
N GLN A 37 3.97 -8.78 -17.50
CA GLN A 37 2.83 -9.54 -18.03
C GLN A 37 1.56 -8.69 -18.15
N CYS A 38 1.32 -7.78 -17.22
CA CYS A 38 0.17 -6.87 -17.23
C CYS A 38 0.37 -5.65 -18.13
N ASN A 39 1.55 -5.45 -18.73
CA ASN A 39 1.87 -4.34 -19.62
C ASN A 39 1.58 -2.95 -19.00
N PHE A 40 1.92 -2.74 -17.72
CA PHE A 40 1.66 -1.47 -17.03
C PHE A 40 2.39 -0.26 -17.64
N GLN A 41 3.46 -0.50 -18.40
CA GLN A 41 4.16 0.54 -19.16
C GLN A 41 3.26 1.22 -20.20
N HIS A 42 2.27 0.50 -20.76
CA HIS A 42 1.24 1.07 -21.64
C HIS A 42 0.43 2.19 -20.97
N PHE A 43 0.30 2.14 -19.64
CA PHE A 43 -0.42 3.14 -18.85
C PHE A 43 0.50 4.25 -18.31
N GLY A 44 1.76 4.30 -18.75
CA GLY A 44 2.74 5.29 -18.31
C GLY A 44 3.39 4.99 -16.97
N ILE A 45 3.14 3.81 -16.39
CA ILE A 45 3.72 3.43 -15.10
C ILE A 45 5.12 2.86 -15.31
N SER A 46 6.08 3.34 -14.52
CA SER A 46 7.47 2.92 -14.58
C SER A 46 7.79 1.77 -13.60
N LYS A 47 8.85 1.00 -13.91
CA LYS A 47 9.39 0.01 -12.95
C LYS A 47 9.93 0.66 -11.68
N LYS A 48 10.33 1.94 -11.75
CA LYS A 48 10.77 2.71 -10.59
C LYS A 48 9.61 2.93 -9.62
N GLU A 49 8.44 3.33 -10.12
CA GLU A 49 7.24 3.46 -9.29
C GLU A 49 6.82 2.14 -8.65
N LEU A 50 6.94 1.02 -9.38
CA LEU A 50 6.74 -0.31 -8.81
C LEU A 50 7.73 -0.60 -7.67
N LEU A 51 9.01 -0.27 -7.84
CA LEU A 51 10.03 -0.47 -6.82
C LEU A 51 9.76 0.39 -5.57
N GLU A 52 9.37 1.65 -5.76
CA GLU A 52 9.00 2.54 -4.67
C GLU A 52 7.79 1.99 -3.90
N ASP A 53 6.72 1.59 -4.59
CA ASP A 53 5.52 1.03 -3.95
C ASP A 53 5.82 -0.30 -3.23
N TYR A 54 6.64 -1.16 -3.83
CA TYR A 54 7.10 -2.41 -3.20
C TYR A 54 7.95 -2.15 -1.97
N PHE A 55 8.90 -1.23 -2.03
CA PHE A 55 9.73 -0.82 -0.90
C PHE A 55 8.90 -0.34 0.29
N LEU A 56 7.84 0.45 0.05
CA LEU A 56 6.95 0.91 1.12
C LEU A 56 6.20 -0.23 1.80
N GLY A 57 5.72 -1.21 1.02
CA GLY A 57 5.12 -2.42 1.56
C GLY A 57 6.13 -3.24 2.38
N ALA A 58 7.33 -3.47 1.82
CA ALA A 58 8.39 -4.27 2.43
C ALA A 58 8.94 -3.67 3.73
N THR A 59 9.05 -2.36 3.82
CA THR A 59 9.49 -1.66 5.04
C THR A 59 8.40 -1.54 6.10
N SER A 60 7.14 -1.68 5.72
CA SER A 60 6.00 -1.57 6.63
C SER A 60 5.54 -2.92 7.19
N ILE A 61 5.64 -3.98 6.39
CA ILE A 61 5.23 -5.35 6.73
C ILE A 61 6.40 -6.27 6.32
N PHE A 62 7.47 -6.31 7.11
CA PHE A 62 8.73 -6.94 6.69
C PHE A 62 8.79 -8.45 6.93
N GLU A 63 7.91 -8.98 7.78
CA GLU A 63 7.97 -10.36 8.26
C GLU A 63 7.76 -11.38 7.12
N VAL A 64 8.61 -12.39 7.00
CA VAL A 64 8.63 -13.33 5.86
C VAL A 64 7.25 -13.93 5.58
N GLU A 65 6.52 -14.31 6.63
CA GLU A 65 5.19 -14.94 6.60
C GLU A 65 4.07 -14.03 6.09
N ARG A 66 4.30 -12.71 6.01
CA ARG A 66 3.31 -11.71 5.58
C ARG A 66 3.50 -11.26 4.13
N SER A 67 4.09 -12.13 3.30
CA SER A 67 4.34 -11.89 1.86
C SER A 67 3.10 -11.47 1.08
N ARG A 68 1.95 -12.14 1.30
CA ARG A 68 0.68 -11.80 0.63
C ARG A 68 0.26 -10.35 0.88
N GLU A 69 0.38 -9.89 2.12
CA GLU A 69 0.00 -8.53 2.52
C GLU A 69 0.90 -7.48 1.87
N ARG A 70 2.22 -7.71 1.84
CA ARG A 70 3.17 -6.84 1.11
C ARG A 70 2.90 -6.77 -0.38
N LEU A 71 2.72 -7.93 -1.02
CA LEU A 71 2.49 -8.00 -2.46
C LEU A 71 1.14 -7.39 -2.82
N ALA A 72 0.09 -7.64 -2.02
CA ALA A 72 -1.21 -7.01 -2.18
C ALA A 72 -1.11 -5.49 -2.07
N TRP A 73 -0.32 -4.98 -1.11
CA TRP A 73 -0.05 -3.55 -0.98
C TRP A 73 0.52 -2.96 -2.28
N ALA A 74 1.67 -3.45 -2.73
CA ALA A 74 2.38 -2.91 -3.88
C ALA A 74 1.56 -3.03 -5.17
N LYS A 75 0.96 -4.20 -5.42
CA LYS A 75 0.11 -4.43 -6.59
C LYS A 75 -1.13 -3.54 -6.59
N SER A 76 -1.74 -3.28 -5.42
CA SER A 76 -2.90 -2.40 -5.32
C SER A 76 -2.59 -0.97 -5.76
N LEU A 77 -1.46 -0.40 -5.32
CA LEU A 77 -1.04 0.95 -5.71
C LEU A 77 -0.83 1.06 -7.23
N ILE A 78 -0.21 0.05 -7.84
CA ILE A 78 -0.02 0.00 -9.29
C ILE A 78 -1.34 -0.14 -10.05
N MET A 79 -2.28 -0.94 -9.54
CA MET A 79 -3.62 -1.04 -10.12
C MET A 79 -4.39 0.28 -10.01
N CYS A 80 -4.31 0.97 -8.87
CA CYS A 80 -4.89 2.30 -8.71
C CYS A 80 -4.30 3.28 -9.72
N LYS A 81 -2.97 3.33 -9.87
CA LYS A 81 -2.29 4.18 -10.87
C LYS A 81 -2.75 3.87 -12.29
N MET A 82 -2.88 2.59 -12.65
CA MET A 82 -3.36 2.16 -13.98
C MET A 82 -4.76 2.69 -14.25
N ILE A 83 -5.67 2.53 -13.28
CA ILE A 83 -7.07 2.94 -13.41
C ILE A 83 -7.18 4.46 -13.46
N THR A 84 -6.51 5.17 -12.55
CA THR A 84 -6.48 6.64 -12.53
C THR A 84 -5.88 7.21 -13.81
N SER A 85 -4.79 6.63 -14.34
CA SER A 85 -4.19 7.02 -15.62
C SER A 85 -5.20 6.87 -16.77
N TYR A 86 -5.94 5.76 -16.82
CA TYR A 86 -6.98 5.57 -17.85
C TYR A 86 -8.11 6.60 -17.78
N PHE A 87 -8.55 6.99 -16.57
CA PHE A 87 -9.64 7.96 -16.41
C PHE A 87 -9.19 9.42 -16.56
N THR A 88 -7.92 9.74 -16.30
CA THR A 88 -7.38 11.11 -16.39
C THR A 88 -6.75 11.44 -17.75
N GLN A 89 -6.46 10.44 -18.59
CA GLN A 89 -6.03 10.69 -19.97
C GLN A 89 -7.10 11.47 -20.75
N GLU A 90 -6.74 12.66 -21.24
CA GLU A 90 -7.58 13.44 -22.15
C GLU A 90 -7.96 12.58 -23.37
N LYS A 91 -9.26 12.46 -23.66
CA LYS A 91 -9.75 11.63 -24.77
C LYS A 91 -9.05 12.04 -26.08
N PRO A 92 -8.27 11.15 -26.72
CA PRO A 92 -7.73 11.46 -28.04
C PRO A 92 -8.89 11.60 -29.02
N THR A 93 -8.92 12.71 -29.76
CA THR A 93 -9.99 13.09 -30.69
C THR A 93 -10.18 12.15 -31.89
N THR A 94 -9.41 11.06 -32.03
CA THR A 94 -9.34 10.31 -33.30
C THR A 94 -9.21 8.77 -33.24
N SER A 95 -9.31 8.07 -32.09
CA SER A 95 -9.23 6.58 -32.14
C SER A 95 -10.11 5.82 -31.14
N THR A 96 -11.36 5.57 -31.53
CA THR A 96 -12.32 4.77 -30.75
C THR A 96 -11.90 3.29 -30.59
N LYS A 97 -11.07 2.75 -31.50
CA LYS A 97 -10.57 1.36 -31.42
C LYS A 97 -9.54 1.14 -30.31
N ASN A 98 -8.57 2.05 -30.15
CA ASN A 98 -7.52 1.93 -29.13
C ASN A 98 -8.06 2.09 -27.70
N SER A 99 -9.15 2.85 -27.53
CA SER A 99 -9.81 3.04 -26.23
C SER A 99 -10.47 1.75 -25.73
N ASN A 100 -11.15 1.00 -26.62
CA ASN A 100 -11.81 -0.25 -26.22
C ASN A 100 -10.80 -1.36 -25.86
N GLU A 101 -9.70 -1.49 -26.60
CA GLU A 101 -8.64 -2.44 -26.29
C GLU A 101 -7.95 -2.12 -24.96
N THR A 102 -7.64 -0.84 -24.72
CA THR A 102 -7.06 -0.39 -23.45
C THR A 102 -8.01 -0.64 -22.28
N ARG A 103 -9.30 -0.37 -22.45
CA ARG A 103 -10.34 -0.69 -21.44
C ARG A 103 -10.41 -2.17 -21.15
N GLN A 104 -10.39 -3.02 -22.18
CA GLN A 104 -10.43 -4.48 -21.99
C GLN A 104 -9.18 -4.98 -21.26
N MET A 105 -8.00 -4.45 -21.60
CA MET A 105 -6.76 -4.78 -20.90
C MET A 105 -6.80 -4.38 -19.43
N LEU A 106 -7.29 -3.17 -19.12
CA LEU A 106 -7.50 -2.70 -17.75
C LEU A 106 -8.42 -3.64 -16.96
N LEU A 107 -9.59 -3.96 -17.52
CA LEU A 107 -10.57 -4.84 -16.87
C LEU A 107 -10.01 -6.24 -16.65
N ASN A 108 -9.33 -6.80 -17.66
CA ASN A 108 -8.69 -8.11 -17.57
C ASN A 108 -7.62 -8.14 -16.48
N ASN A 109 -6.78 -7.11 -16.40
CA ASN A 109 -5.74 -6.99 -15.37
C ASN A 109 -6.37 -6.92 -13.98
N LEU A 110 -7.36 -6.05 -13.78
CA LEU A 110 -8.04 -5.90 -12.49
C LEU A 110 -8.71 -7.20 -12.05
N LEU A 111 -9.48 -7.85 -12.93
CA LEU A 111 -10.17 -9.11 -12.59
C LEU A 111 -9.19 -10.22 -12.24
N LYS A 112 -8.10 -10.37 -13.01
CA LYS A 112 -7.03 -11.34 -12.72
C LYS A 112 -6.38 -11.08 -11.36
N PHE A 113 -6.11 -9.82 -11.05
CA PHE A 113 -5.52 -9.42 -9.77
C PHE A 113 -6.42 -9.73 -8.58
N LEU A 114 -7.71 -9.36 -8.64
CA LEU A 114 -8.66 -9.64 -7.55
C LEU A 114 -8.86 -11.14 -7.36
N HIS A 115 -8.93 -11.89 -8.47
CA HIS A 115 -9.03 -13.34 -8.43
C HIS A 115 -7.78 -13.97 -7.77
N GLN A 116 -6.58 -13.56 -8.21
CA GLN A 116 -5.32 -14.05 -7.65
C GLN A 116 -5.22 -13.80 -6.15
N LEU A 117 -5.54 -12.58 -5.67
CA LEU A 117 -5.51 -12.29 -4.23
C LEU A 117 -6.48 -13.17 -3.44
N SER A 118 -7.68 -13.40 -3.99
CA SER A 118 -8.68 -14.25 -3.36
C SER A 118 -8.24 -15.72 -3.30
N GLU A 119 -7.69 -16.23 -4.39
CA GLU A 119 -7.19 -17.61 -4.50
C GLU A 119 -6.03 -17.85 -3.53
N GLU A 120 -4.98 -17.01 -3.57
CA GLU A 120 -3.81 -17.11 -2.69
C GLU A 120 -4.20 -17.04 -1.20
N THR A 121 -5.19 -16.20 -0.86
CA THR A 121 -5.70 -16.07 0.50
C THR A 121 -6.47 -17.32 0.94
N TYR A 122 -7.32 -17.86 0.06
CA TYR A 122 -8.06 -19.09 0.32
C TYR A 122 -7.12 -20.28 0.50
N GLU A 123 -6.16 -20.45 -0.40
CA GLU A 123 -5.18 -21.55 -0.37
C GLU A 123 -4.35 -21.55 0.93
N THR A 124 -3.97 -20.37 1.41
CA THR A 124 -3.09 -20.30 2.59
C THR A 124 -3.86 -20.23 3.92
N LEU A 125 -4.98 -19.51 3.96
CA LEU A 125 -5.70 -19.22 5.21
C LEU A 125 -7.07 -19.89 5.29
N GLY A 126 -7.56 -20.52 4.22
CA GLY A 126 -8.92 -21.08 4.14
C GLY A 126 -10.02 -20.00 4.17
N LYS A 127 -9.68 -18.74 3.91
CA LYS A 127 -10.60 -17.60 3.98
C LYS A 127 -11.00 -17.14 2.59
N ASP A 128 -12.29 -17.21 2.29
CA ASP A 128 -12.85 -16.62 1.07
C ASP A 128 -13.08 -15.12 1.28
N ILE A 129 -12.39 -14.32 0.46
CA ILE A 129 -12.43 -12.85 0.48
C ILE A 129 -12.91 -12.28 -0.85
N HIS A 130 -13.41 -13.11 -1.77
CA HIS A 130 -13.74 -12.72 -3.14
C HIS A 130 -14.76 -11.57 -3.17
N LEU A 131 -15.88 -11.74 -2.46
CA LEU A 131 -16.96 -10.76 -2.43
C LEU A 131 -16.51 -9.44 -1.80
N GLN A 132 -15.74 -9.50 -0.73
CA GLN A 132 -15.25 -8.35 0.02
C GLN A 132 -14.22 -7.56 -0.79
N LEU A 133 -13.31 -8.24 -1.51
CA LEU A 133 -12.38 -7.60 -2.45
C LEU A 133 -13.14 -6.90 -3.57
N HIS A 134 -14.07 -7.59 -4.24
CA HIS A 134 -14.86 -6.99 -5.32
C HIS A 134 -15.70 -5.81 -4.85
N SER A 135 -16.29 -5.91 -3.64
CA SER A 135 -17.02 -4.81 -3.00
C SER A 135 -16.12 -3.60 -2.72
N ALA A 136 -14.93 -3.82 -2.15
CA ALA A 136 -13.97 -2.74 -1.85
C ALA A 136 -13.54 -1.99 -3.11
N TRP A 137 -13.10 -2.74 -4.13
CA TRP A 137 -12.62 -2.18 -5.40
C TRP A 137 -13.75 -1.56 -6.21
N GLY A 138 -14.94 -2.16 -6.21
CA GLY A 138 -16.14 -1.60 -6.84
C GLY A 138 -16.55 -0.26 -6.21
N THR A 139 -16.55 -0.17 -4.88
CA THR A 139 -16.84 1.08 -4.16
C THR A 139 -15.84 2.18 -4.53
N TRP A 140 -14.54 1.86 -4.56
CA TRP A 140 -13.51 2.81 -4.95
C TRP A 140 -13.64 3.27 -6.42
N LEU A 141 -13.90 2.34 -7.35
CA LEU A 141 -14.09 2.63 -8.77
C LEU A 141 -15.24 3.62 -9.03
N MET A 142 -16.35 3.47 -8.30
CA MET A 142 -17.48 4.41 -8.41
C MET A 142 -17.05 5.84 -8.05
N CYS A 143 -16.16 6.01 -7.07
CA CYS A 143 -15.66 7.33 -6.67
C CYS A 143 -14.67 7.92 -7.67
N VAL A 144 -13.86 7.10 -8.35
CA VAL A 144 -12.95 7.56 -9.41
C VAL A 144 -13.73 8.09 -10.63
N GLY A 145 -14.87 7.48 -10.96
CA GLY A 145 -15.67 7.86 -12.14
C GLY A 145 -16.52 9.13 -12.01
N GLU A 146 -16.74 9.65 -10.80
CA GLU A 146 -17.64 10.79 -10.56
C GLU A 146 -16.99 12.19 -10.64
N GLU A 147 -15.75 12.32 -11.14
CA GLU A 147 -14.99 13.60 -11.23
C GLU A 147 -14.98 14.40 -9.91
N LYS A 148 -15.17 13.74 -8.76
CA LYS A 148 -14.98 14.37 -7.46
C LYS A 148 -13.48 14.53 -7.23
N THR A 149 -13.04 15.79 -7.22
CA THR A 149 -11.67 16.31 -7.04
C THR A 149 -10.96 15.91 -5.73
N ALA A 150 -11.43 14.89 -5.03
CA ALA A 150 -10.76 14.35 -3.86
C ALA A 150 -10.89 12.82 -3.88
N CYS A 151 -9.93 12.13 -4.48
CA CYS A 151 -9.80 10.69 -4.28
C CYS A 151 -9.41 10.44 -2.82
N GLN A 152 -10.41 10.38 -1.95
CA GLN A 152 -10.27 10.16 -0.51
C GLN A 152 -10.12 8.66 -0.18
N ILE A 153 -10.09 7.75 -1.16
CA ILE A 153 -10.34 6.31 -0.93
C ILE A 153 -9.12 5.43 -1.28
N GLU A 154 -8.03 5.99 -1.83
CA GLU A 154 -6.83 5.18 -2.11
C GLU A 154 -6.26 4.53 -0.83
N ALA A 155 -6.19 5.28 0.28
CA ALA A 155 -5.64 4.76 1.53
C ALA A 155 -6.58 3.72 2.18
N GLU A 156 -7.89 3.96 2.23
CA GLU A 156 -8.85 2.97 2.72
C GLU A 156 -8.90 1.71 1.84
N LEU A 157 -8.93 1.85 0.52
CA LEU A 157 -8.89 0.70 -0.39
C LEU A 157 -7.64 -0.14 -0.13
N LEU A 158 -6.49 0.51 0.03
CA LEU A 158 -5.23 -0.15 0.33
C LEU A 158 -5.29 -0.89 1.68
N VAL A 159 -5.74 -0.23 2.74
CA VAL A 159 -5.90 -0.84 4.08
C VAL A 159 -6.86 -2.02 4.02
N ARG A 160 -8.00 -1.89 3.33
CA ARG A 160 -8.98 -2.98 3.16
C ARG A 160 -8.34 -4.17 2.45
N THR A 161 -7.63 -3.93 1.36
CA THR A 161 -7.01 -4.98 0.55
C THR A 161 -5.93 -5.73 1.34
N ILE A 162 -5.08 -5.02 2.08
CA ILE A 162 -4.05 -5.61 2.95
C ILE A 162 -4.69 -6.47 4.05
N ASN A 163 -5.68 -5.91 4.77
CA ASN A 163 -6.34 -6.64 5.85
C ASN A 163 -7.12 -7.87 5.36
N LEU A 164 -7.70 -7.82 4.16
CA LEU A 164 -8.33 -8.98 3.53
C LEU A 164 -7.29 -10.09 3.23
N CYS A 165 -6.15 -9.74 2.65
CA CYS A 165 -5.08 -10.70 2.31
C CYS A 165 -4.36 -11.28 3.54
N GLY A 166 -4.35 -10.53 4.66
CA GLY A 166 -3.94 -11.00 5.99
C GLY A 166 -5.01 -11.83 6.71
N GLY A 167 -6.24 -11.89 6.16
CA GLY A 167 -7.37 -12.57 6.77
C GLY A 167 -7.92 -11.88 8.02
N HIS A 168 -7.61 -10.60 8.22
CA HIS A 168 -8.04 -9.82 9.39
C HIS A 168 -9.47 -9.26 9.26
N MET A 169 -10.06 -9.27 8.06
CA MET A 169 -11.33 -8.59 7.76
C MET A 169 -12.26 -9.44 6.89
N VAL A 170 -12.84 -10.51 7.45
CA VAL A 170 -13.68 -11.47 6.70
C VAL A 170 -15.16 -11.05 6.65
N ASP A 171 -15.60 -10.20 7.58
CA ASP A 171 -16.97 -9.72 7.69
C ASP A 171 -17.09 -8.21 7.36
N ASP A 172 -18.12 -7.85 6.60
CA ASP A 172 -18.44 -6.46 6.25
C ASP A 172 -19.07 -5.68 7.42
N GLU A 173 -19.54 -6.34 8.48
CA GLU A 173 -20.08 -5.68 9.68
C GLU A 173 -19.06 -4.73 10.32
N ILE A 174 -17.77 -5.10 10.31
CA ILE A 174 -16.68 -4.29 10.87
C ILE A 174 -16.59 -2.93 10.19
N ILE A 175 -16.83 -2.87 8.88
CA ILE A 175 -16.77 -1.65 8.06
C ILE A 175 -17.90 -0.67 8.47
N SER A 176 -19.01 -1.21 8.96
CA SER A 176 -20.14 -0.40 9.43
C SER A 176 -19.91 0.20 10.82
N SER A 177 -18.94 -0.30 11.57
CA SER A 177 -18.63 0.18 12.93
C SER A 177 -18.18 1.64 12.96
N THR A 178 -18.53 2.34 14.04
CA THR A 178 -18.11 3.73 14.26
C THR A 178 -16.60 3.84 14.36
N ASP A 179 -15.96 2.87 15.02
CA ASP A 179 -14.50 2.84 15.18
C ASP A 179 -13.81 2.78 13.82
N TYR A 180 -14.23 1.87 12.94
CA TYR A 180 -13.62 1.70 11.61
C TYR A 180 -13.81 2.95 10.76
N LYS A 181 -15.02 3.49 10.73
CA LYS A 181 -15.32 4.74 10.00
C LYS A 181 -14.47 5.91 10.49
N ASN A 182 -14.25 6.02 11.80
CA ASN A 182 -13.45 7.09 12.38
C ASN A 182 -11.98 6.99 11.96
N ILE A 183 -11.33 5.85 12.17
CA ILE A 183 -9.91 5.68 11.81
C ILE A 183 -9.73 5.76 10.29
N SER A 184 -10.62 5.15 9.50
CA SER A 184 -10.57 5.23 8.04
C SER A 184 -10.66 6.67 7.56
N LYS A 185 -11.61 7.45 8.07
CA LYS A 185 -11.78 8.86 7.71
C LYS A 185 -10.52 9.69 8.01
N VAL A 186 -9.92 9.53 9.18
CA VAL A 186 -8.72 10.29 9.57
C VAL A 186 -7.52 9.85 8.73
N THR A 187 -7.30 8.56 8.53
CA THR A 187 -6.22 8.03 7.69
C THR A 187 -6.34 8.50 6.23
N ASN A 188 -7.55 8.44 5.66
CA ASN A 188 -7.81 8.95 4.30
C ASN A 188 -7.51 10.44 4.19
N LYS A 189 -7.96 11.24 5.17
CA LYS A 189 -7.75 12.69 5.19
C LYS A 189 -6.26 13.04 5.21
N VAL A 190 -5.47 12.38 6.07
CA VAL A 190 -4.03 12.65 6.18
C VAL A 190 -3.27 12.20 4.92
N CYS A 191 -3.55 11.00 4.40
CA CYS A 191 -2.89 10.48 3.20
C CYS A 191 -3.18 11.37 1.97
N PHE A 192 -4.42 11.81 1.79
CA PHE A 192 -4.81 12.72 0.70
C PHE A 192 -4.03 14.03 0.75
N LYS A 193 -3.91 14.64 1.92
CA LYS A 193 -3.15 15.89 2.08
C LYS A 193 -1.66 15.72 1.81
N LEU A 194 -1.09 14.61 2.28
CA LEU A 194 0.31 14.26 2.06
C LEU A 194 0.61 14.06 0.56
N GLN A 195 -0.27 13.36 -0.16
CA GLN A 195 -0.16 13.15 -1.60
C GLN A 195 -0.23 14.47 -2.37
N ASN A 196 -1.19 15.34 -2.04
CA ASN A 196 -1.33 16.65 -2.69
C ASN A 196 -0.13 17.57 -2.46
N ARG A 197 0.53 17.49 -1.30
CA ARG A 197 1.78 18.24 -1.05
C ARG A 197 2.90 17.81 -1.98
N LYS A 198 3.07 16.49 -2.16
CA LYS A 198 4.09 15.95 -3.05
C LYS A 198 3.88 16.43 -4.49
N VAL A 199 2.64 16.43 -4.97
CA VAL A 199 2.29 16.86 -6.33
C VAL A 199 2.39 18.38 -6.52
N SER A 200 1.90 19.17 -5.58
CA SER A 200 1.88 20.65 -5.70
C SER A 200 3.23 21.32 -5.44
N GLY A 201 4.23 20.60 -4.94
CA GLY A 201 5.52 21.15 -4.51
C GLY A 201 5.40 22.19 -3.38
N CYS A 202 4.19 22.36 -2.82
CA CYS A 202 3.88 23.43 -1.87
C CYS A 202 4.20 22.97 -0.44
N ILE A 203 5.50 22.89 -0.15
CA ILE A 203 6.03 22.56 1.19
C ILE A 203 5.73 23.70 2.19
N ASN A 204 5.41 24.91 1.72
CA ASN A 204 5.50 26.15 2.51
C ASN A 204 4.20 26.72 3.10
N CYS A 205 3.04 26.07 2.97
CA CYS A 205 1.85 26.51 3.71
C CYS A 205 1.92 26.01 5.16
N LYS A 206 2.48 26.82 6.08
CA LYS A 206 2.58 26.50 7.52
C LYS A 206 1.26 26.01 8.13
N GLU A 207 0.12 26.54 7.67
CA GLU A 207 -1.22 26.14 8.11
C GLU A 207 -1.56 24.69 7.74
N ASN A 208 -1.23 24.28 6.51
CA ASN A 208 -1.40 22.90 6.08
C ASN A 208 -0.52 21.99 6.95
N HIS A 209 0.77 22.34 7.16
CA HIS A 209 1.72 21.49 7.89
C HIS A 209 1.20 21.09 9.27
N ASN A 210 0.74 22.08 10.05
CA ASN A 210 0.17 21.85 11.38
C ASN A 210 -1.07 20.94 11.35
N GLU A 211 -1.92 21.04 10.34
CA GLU A 211 -3.13 20.21 10.26
C GLU A 211 -2.80 18.73 9.99
N VAL A 212 -1.82 18.44 9.13
CA VAL A 212 -1.35 17.06 8.88
C VAL A 212 -0.72 16.47 10.14
N GLU A 213 0.05 17.25 10.89
CA GLU A 213 0.60 16.79 12.18
C GLU A 213 -0.49 16.47 13.20
N LEU A 214 -1.56 17.28 13.27
CA LEU A 214 -2.71 17.01 14.14
C LEU A 214 -3.46 15.75 13.73
N GLU A 215 -3.67 15.55 12.43
CA GLU A 215 -4.32 14.35 11.91
C GLU A 215 -3.48 13.09 12.14
N MET A 216 -2.17 13.17 11.93
CA MET A 216 -1.27 12.04 12.19
C MET A 216 -1.25 11.68 13.68
N LYS A 217 -1.28 12.67 14.58
CA LYS A 217 -1.45 12.43 16.03
C LYS A 217 -2.76 11.74 16.35
N GLU A 218 -3.85 12.11 15.68
CA GLU A 218 -5.15 11.47 15.86
C GLU A 218 -5.14 10.02 15.34
N VAL A 219 -4.49 9.74 14.20
CA VAL A 219 -4.29 8.34 13.73
C VAL A 219 -3.57 7.52 14.81
N VAL A 220 -2.46 8.03 15.35
CA VAL A 220 -1.69 7.34 16.40
C VAL A 220 -2.55 7.12 17.65
N LYS A 221 -3.33 8.11 18.06
CA LYS A 221 -4.24 7.99 19.22
C LYS A 221 -5.29 6.90 19.01
N LEU A 222 -5.96 6.87 17.86
CA LEU A 222 -6.99 5.86 17.54
C LEU A 222 -6.40 4.44 17.47
N VAL A 223 -5.14 4.32 17.04
CA VAL A 223 -4.43 3.02 16.95
C VAL A 223 -4.01 2.51 18.33
N LEU A 224 -3.53 3.40 19.20
CA LEU A 224 -3.09 3.05 20.55
C LEU A 224 -4.25 2.91 21.55
N ASP A 225 -5.43 3.44 21.23
CA ASP A 225 -6.60 3.33 22.09
C ASP A 225 -7.06 1.86 22.17
N SER A 226 -6.87 1.27 23.35
CA SER A 226 -7.28 -0.11 23.67
C SER A 226 -8.76 -0.22 24.04
N SER A 227 -9.49 0.89 24.16
CA SER A 227 -10.91 0.87 24.53
C SER A 227 -11.85 0.51 23.37
N SER A 228 -11.38 0.64 22.12
CA SER A 228 -12.21 0.36 20.96
C SER A 228 -12.24 -1.14 20.64
N CYS A 229 -13.42 -1.75 20.68
CA CYS A 229 -13.60 -3.20 20.54
C CYS A 229 -13.88 -3.65 19.09
N GLY A 230 -14.23 -2.72 18.20
CA GLY A 230 -14.68 -3.06 16.84
C GLY A 230 -13.57 -3.40 15.86
N ILE A 231 -12.31 -3.07 16.15
CA ILE A 231 -11.16 -3.25 15.25
C ILE A 231 -10.02 -3.97 15.98
N ASN A 232 -9.52 -5.05 15.40
CA ASN A 232 -8.38 -5.78 15.97
C ASN A 232 -7.05 -4.98 15.83
N LYS A 233 -6.04 -5.39 16.61
CA LYS A 233 -4.74 -4.72 16.66
C LYS A 233 -4.03 -4.72 15.30
N ASP A 234 -4.12 -5.80 14.54
CA ASP A 234 -3.45 -5.93 13.25
C ASP A 234 -4.03 -4.94 12.22
N MET A 235 -5.35 -4.80 12.16
CA MET A 235 -6.02 -3.80 11.33
C MET A 235 -5.64 -2.38 11.72
N LYS A 236 -5.59 -2.06 13.02
CA LYS A 236 -5.12 -0.75 13.50
C LYS A 236 -3.67 -0.50 13.07
N ASN A 237 -2.80 -1.50 13.18
CA ASN A 237 -1.41 -1.41 12.72
C ASN A 237 -1.33 -1.17 11.20
N THR A 238 -2.20 -1.79 10.40
CA THR A 238 -2.28 -1.55 8.95
C THR A 238 -2.64 -0.09 8.65
N PHE A 239 -3.62 0.50 9.34
CA PHE A 239 -3.94 1.92 9.19
C PHE A 239 -2.74 2.82 9.51
N LEU A 240 -2.01 2.53 10.59
CA LEU A 240 -0.83 3.29 10.96
C LEU A 240 0.31 3.13 9.95
N ALA A 241 0.53 1.91 9.47
CA ALA A 241 1.55 1.59 8.47
C ALA A 241 1.32 2.38 7.17
N VAL A 242 0.09 2.36 6.67
CA VAL A 242 -0.30 3.13 5.47
C VAL A 242 -0.13 4.63 5.71
N ALA A 243 -0.59 5.17 6.85
CA ALA A 243 -0.40 6.58 7.14
C ALA A 243 1.09 6.98 7.20
N LYS A 244 1.93 6.15 7.82
CA LYS A 244 3.39 6.36 7.91
C LYS A 244 4.07 6.31 6.54
N SER A 245 3.66 5.43 5.63
CA SER A 245 4.27 5.34 4.30
C SER A 245 4.01 6.59 3.48
N PHE A 246 2.77 7.11 3.49
CA PHE A 246 2.42 8.37 2.83
C PHE A 246 3.16 9.55 3.47
N TYR A 247 3.30 9.53 4.80
CA TYR A 247 4.03 10.56 5.52
C TYR A 247 5.51 10.56 5.13
N TYR A 248 6.15 9.40 5.11
CA TYR A 248 7.54 9.24 4.69
C TYR A 248 7.75 9.74 3.25
N ILE A 249 6.92 9.30 2.31
CA ILE A 249 7.01 9.68 0.90
C ILE A 249 6.82 11.18 0.66
N ALA A 250 6.00 11.85 1.47
CA ALA A 250 5.79 13.29 1.35
C ALA A 250 6.98 14.14 1.85
N HIS A 251 7.88 13.57 2.66
CA HIS A 251 8.99 14.29 3.29
C HIS A 251 10.38 13.84 2.80
N VAL A 252 10.50 12.65 2.22
CA VAL A 252 11.77 12.15 1.69
C VAL A 252 12.07 12.75 0.30
N THR A 253 13.33 13.11 0.06
CA THR A 253 13.79 13.47 -1.29
C THR A 253 13.95 12.22 -2.15
N GLU A 254 13.93 12.39 -3.47
CA GLU A 254 14.15 11.27 -4.40
C GLU A 254 15.52 10.60 -4.21
N GLU A 255 16.58 11.39 -3.98
CA GLU A 255 17.92 10.90 -3.71
C GLU A 255 17.96 10.02 -2.45
N LEU A 256 17.35 10.49 -1.36
CA LEU A 256 17.34 9.76 -0.10
C LEU A 256 16.45 8.51 -0.17
N LEU A 257 15.35 8.56 -0.93
CA LEU A 257 14.51 7.39 -1.20
C LEU A 257 15.30 6.31 -1.95
N ASN A 258 16.02 6.67 -3.01
CA ASN A 258 16.86 5.74 -3.76
C ASN A 258 17.95 5.13 -2.88
N PHE A 259 18.57 5.94 -2.01
CA PHE A 259 19.54 5.45 -1.03
C PHE A 259 18.92 4.46 -0.03
N HIS A 260 17.74 4.76 0.53
CA HIS A 260 17.04 3.85 1.43
C HIS A 260 16.64 2.54 0.74
N ILE A 261 16.17 2.61 -0.51
CA ILE A 261 15.84 1.42 -1.32
C ILE A 261 17.08 0.54 -1.48
N SER A 262 18.23 1.12 -1.89
CA SER A 262 19.50 0.41 -2.02
C SER A 262 19.87 -0.29 -0.73
N LYS A 263 19.91 0.48 0.37
CA LYS A 263 20.32 -0.01 1.69
C LYS A 263 19.43 -1.12 2.22
N VAL A 264 18.12 -0.97 2.08
CA VAL A 264 17.18 -1.88 2.74
C VAL A 264 16.93 -3.14 1.92
N LEU A 265 16.78 -3.02 0.60
CA LEU A 265 16.41 -4.16 -0.23
C LEU A 265 17.61 -4.89 -0.84
N PHE A 266 18.76 -4.24 -1.01
CA PHE A 266 19.82 -4.76 -1.86
C PHE A 266 21.21 -4.83 -1.21
N GLU A 267 21.39 -4.27 -0.01
CA GLU A 267 22.65 -4.31 0.71
C GLU A 267 22.50 -5.16 2.00
N PRO A 268 23.02 -6.41 2.03
CA PRO A 268 22.94 -7.25 3.20
C PRO A 268 23.87 -6.75 4.32
N LEU A 269 23.52 -7.06 5.57
CA LEU A 269 24.38 -6.80 6.72
C LEU A 269 25.55 -7.78 6.73
N GLU A 270 26.77 -7.26 6.89
CA GLU A 270 27.98 -8.07 6.95
C GLU A 270 28.04 -8.92 8.23
N TYR A 271 28.57 -10.14 8.09
CA TYR A 271 28.92 -10.99 9.21
C TYR A 271 30.26 -10.53 9.78
N ASP A 272 30.36 -10.42 11.11
CA ASP A 272 31.67 -10.19 11.74
C ASP A 272 32.50 -11.47 11.59
N SER A 273 33.60 -11.40 10.84
CA SER A 273 34.56 -12.50 10.63
C SER A 273 35.38 -12.81 11.87
#